data_AF-A0A954JIG2-F1
#
_entry.id   AF-A0A954JIG2-F1
#
_cell.length_a   1.000
_cell.length_b   1.000
_cell.length_c   1.000
_cell.angle_alpha   90.00
_cell.angle_beta   90.00
_cell.angle_gamma   90.00
#
_symmetry.space_group_name_H-M   'P 1'
#
loop_
_entity.id
_entity.type
_entity.pdbx_description
1 polymer ?
#
loop_
_entity_poly.entity_id
_entity_poly.type
_entity_poly.pdbx_seq_one_letter_code
_entity_poly.pdbx_strand_id
1 'polypeptide(L)'
;MGIYNESTARLYTDVSFMTANEDLGADAVAFFNAISGLSHPHEYRRIEAAPRRLREALLELIHGETQRARAGQKARILAKVNALVDTKIVKALYEASQVGVQIQLNVRGICCLKPGIKGLSENIRVVSIVDRFLEHSRVMYFHHGGAGRMFISSADWMPRNLDLRQELMIPVDDPSGRKRLMEILEAAFADNVSSSMLQPNGEYIRLQPPKGEQPFRSQEELYLSARRALKSDQRRKRTVFEPHLPNS
;
A
#
# COMPACT_ATOMS: atom_id res chain seq x y z
N MET A 1 -3.30 -8.14 6.08
CA MET A 1 -2.04 -7.68 6.70
C MET A 1 -2.36 -7.06 8.06
N GLY A 2 -2.89 -7.90 8.94
CA GLY A 2 -3.27 -7.56 10.30
C GLY A 2 -3.40 -8.83 11.13
N ILE A 3 -3.51 -8.67 12.45
CA ILE A 3 -3.73 -9.80 13.35
C ILE A 3 -5.13 -10.34 13.05
N TYR A 4 -5.27 -11.65 12.79
CA TYR A 4 -6.56 -12.33 12.70
C TYR A 4 -7.20 -12.42 14.09
N ASN A 5 -7.57 -11.26 14.63
CA ASN A 5 -8.30 -11.14 15.89
C ASN A 5 -9.62 -10.43 15.60
N GLU A 6 -10.71 -11.16 15.83
CA GLU A 6 -12.09 -10.77 15.54
C GLU A 6 -12.50 -9.49 16.29
N SER A 7 -11.95 -9.25 17.49
CA SER A 7 -12.21 -8.04 18.27
C SER A 7 -11.61 -6.80 17.63
N THR A 8 -10.43 -6.93 17.00
CA THR A 8 -9.74 -5.83 16.32
C THR A 8 -10.25 -5.62 14.90
N ALA A 9 -10.64 -6.68 14.18
CA ALA A 9 -11.07 -6.59 12.77
C ALA A 9 -12.24 -5.61 12.52
N ARG A 10 -13.06 -5.33 13.54
CA ARG A 10 -14.17 -4.35 13.46
C ARG A 10 -13.73 -2.89 13.51
N LEU A 11 -12.50 -2.62 13.94
CA LEU A 11 -11.96 -1.28 14.18
C LEU A 11 -10.88 -0.87 13.17
N TYR A 12 -10.23 -1.81 12.50
CA TYR A 12 -9.15 -1.54 11.54
C TYR A 12 -9.60 -1.73 10.09
N THR A 13 -9.07 -0.92 9.18
CA THR A 13 -9.12 -1.21 7.73
C THR A 13 -7.91 -2.04 7.34
N ASP A 14 -8.15 -3.24 6.78
CA ASP A 14 -7.09 -4.16 6.40
C ASP A 14 -7.34 -4.79 5.02
N VAL A 15 -6.28 -5.34 4.43
CA VAL A 15 -6.32 -6.09 3.17
C VAL A 15 -5.88 -7.51 3.44
N SER A 16 -6.73 -8.47 3.11
CA SER A 16 -6.39 -9.89 3.06
C SER A 16 -6.16 -10.32 1.62
N PHE A 17 -5.11 -11.11 1.40
CA PHE A 17 -4.75 -11.64 0.09
C PHE A 17 -4.73 -13.16 0.15
N MET A 18 -5.54 -13.79 -0.70
CA MET A 18 -5.63 -15.25 -0.83
C MET A 18 -5.22 -15.61 -2.25
N THR A 19 -4.30 -16.56 -2.39
CA THR A 19 -3.74 -16.95 -3.69
C THR A 19 -3.41 -18.44 -3.70
N ALA A 20 -3.46 -19.02 -4.89
CA ALA A 20 -2.97 -20.38 -5.17
C ALA A 20 -1.71 -20.35 -6.06
N ASN A 21 -1.03 -19.19 -6.16
CA ASN A 21 0.23 -19.08 -6.88
C ASN A 21 1.30 -19.93 -6.18
N GLU A 22 1.90 -20.86 -6.93
CA GLU A 22 2.85 -21.84 -6.40
C GLU A 22 4.10 -21.20 -5.80
N ASP A 23 4.65 -20.15 -6.41
CA ASP A 23 5.84 -19.48 -5.89
C ASP A 23 5.56 -18.74 -4.58
N LEU A 24 4.43 -18.03 -4.50
CA LEU A 24 4.01 -17.39 -3.25
C LEU A 24 3.68 -18.42 -2.16
N GLY A 25 3.12 -19.58 -2.54
CA GLY A 25 2.89 -20.69 -1.63
C GLY A 25 4.19 -21.28 -1.09
N ALA A 26 5.18 -21.51 -1.97
CA ALA A 26 6.50 -21.99 -1.60
C ALA A 26 7.22 -21.00 -0.66
N ASP A 27 7.16 -19.69 -0.97
CA ASP A 27 7.72 -18.64 -0.12
C ASP A 27 7.05 -18.58 1.25
N ALA A 28 5.72 -18.72 1.31
CA ALA A 28 5.00 -18.75 2.57
C ALA A 28 5.43 -19.93 3.45
N VAL A 29 5.56 -21.14 2.88
CA VAL A 29 6.07 -22.31 3.59
C VAL A 29 7.51 -22.09 4.08
N ALA A 30 8.38 -21.55 3.22
CA ALA A 30 9.76 -21.25 3.57
C ALA A 30 9.84 -20.24 4.73
N PHE A 31 8.99 -19.20 4.71
CA PHE A 31 8.94 -18.19 5.75
C PHE A 31 8.50 -18.78 7.10
N PHE A 32 7.47 -19.63 7.11
CA PHE A 32 7.05 -20.31 8.34
C PHE A 32 8.13 -21.25 8.89
N ASN A 33 8.83 -21.98 8.03
CA ASN A 33 9.94 -22.85 8.42
C ASN A 33 11.14 -22.07 8.97
N ALA A 34 11.40 -20.87 8.45
CA ALA A 34 12.45 -20.01 8.97
C ALA A 34 12.11 -19.47 10.37
N ILE A 35 10.86 -19.09 10.62
CA ILE A 35 10.42 -18.58 11.93
C ILE A 35 10.41 -19.68 13.00
N SER A 36 10.05 -20.91 12.63
CA SER A 36 10.04 -22.05 13.57
C SER A 36 11.44 -22.61 13.87
N GLY A 37 12.49 -22.07 13.25
CA GLY A 37 13.87 -22.53 13.45
C GLY A 37 14.22 -23.83 12.72
N LEU A 38 13.36 -24.28 11.80
CA LEU A 38 13.53 -25.54 11.06
C LEU A 38 14.51 -25.44 9.88
N SER A 39 14.89 -24.23 9.45
CA SER A 39 15.78 -24.05 8.31
C SER A 39 16.54 -22.72 8.34
N HIS A 40 17.70 -22.68 7.69
CA HIS A 40 18.38 -21.42 7.39
C HIS A 40 17.61 -20.69 6.27
N PRO A 41 17.39 -19.37 6.35
CA PRO A 41 16.53 -18.69 5.39
C PRO A 41 17.20 -18.68 4.00
N HIS A 42 16.58 -19.35 3.03
CA HIS A 42 16.86 -19.21 1.61
C HIS A 42 16.27 -17.89 1.07
N GLU A 43 16.74 -17.45 -0.11
CA GLU A 43 16.09 -16.35 -0.82
C GLU A 43 14.68 -16.77 -1.24
N TYR A 44 13.70 -15.92 -0.95
CA TYR A 44 12.34 -16.08 -1.41
C TYR A 44 12.28 -15.79 -2.91
N ARG A 45 11.38 -16.49 -3.62
CA ARG A 45 11.18 -16.34 -5.06
C ARG A 45 10.54 -15.00 -5.40
N ARG A 46 9.63 -14.54 -4.56
CA ARG A 46 8.70 -13.44 -4.83
C ARG A 46 8.48 -12.50 -3.65
N ILE A 47 8.42 -13.02 -2.42
CA ILE A 47 8.16 -12.23 -1.22
C ILE A 47 9.45 -11.56 -0.74
N GLU A 48 9.35 -10.32 -0.27
CA GLU A 48 10.47 -9.65 0.42
C GLU A 48 10.22 -9.68 1.92
N ALA A 49 11.23 -10.11 2.69
CA ALA A 49 11.09 -10.29 4.14
C ALA A 49 12.12 -9.49 4.95
N ALA A 50 11.64 -8.91 6.05
CA ALA A 50 12.48 -8.42 7.13
C ALA A 50 12.88 -9.59 8.04
N PRO A 51 14.04 -9.52 8.72
CA PRO A 51 14.96 -8.37 8.77
C PRO A 51 15.99 -8.31 7.64
N ARG A 52 16.02 -9.29 6.73
CA ARG A 52 17.16 -9.47 5.83
C ARG A 52 17.14 -8.54 4.62
N ARG A 53 16.04 -8.51 3.85
CA ARG A 53 16.04 -7.92 2.50
C ARG A 53 14.97 -6.86 2.27
N LEU A 54 13.98 -6.76 3.17
CA LEU A 54 12.84 -5.87 2.97
C LEU A 54 13.22 -4.39 2.78
N ARG A 55 14.18 -3.86 3.57
CA ARG A 55 14.65 -2.47 3.37
C ARG A 55 15.32 -2.31 2.00
N GLU A 56 16.20 -3.23 1.66
CA GLU A 56 16.97 -3.17 0.41
C GLU A 56 16.04 -3.22 -0.80
N ALA A 57 15.05 -4.12 -0.80
CA ALA A 57 14.04 -4.20 -1.85
C ALA A 57 13.21 -2.90 -1.98
N LEU A 58 12.83 -2.28 -0.86
CA LEU A 58 12.13 -0.98 -0.89
C LEU A 58 13.02 0.13 -1.48
N LEU A 59 14.30 0.17 -1.09
CA LEU A 59 15.25 1.10 -1.66
C LEU A 59 15.43 0.87 -3.16
N GLU A 60 15.59 -0.38 -3.62
CA GLU A 60 15.69 -0.72 -5.04
C GLU A 60 14.47 -0.23 -5.84
N LEU A 61 13.26 -0.40 -5.30
CA LEU A 61 12.04 0.09 -5.94
C LEU A 61 12.04 1.62 -6.07
N ILE A 62 12.44 2.35 -5.01
CA ILE A 62 12.54 3.81 -5.04
C ILE A 62 13.63 4.26 -6.03
N HIS A 63 14.83 3.66 -5.97
CA HIS A 63 15.92 3.99 -6.88
C HIS A 63 15.57 3.70 -8.34
N GLY A 64 14.79 2.65 -8.60
CA GLY A 64 14.29 2.35 -9.94
C GLY A 64 13.44 3.49 -10.51
N GLU A 65 12.54 4.07 -9.71
CA GLU A 65 11.76 5.25 -10.11
C GLU A 65 12.68 6.48 -10.30
N THR A 66 13.64 6.68 -9.40
CA THR A 66 14.64 7.77 -9.49
C THR A 66 15.43 7.70 -10.79
N GLN A 67 15.92 6.51 -11.17
CA GLN A 67 16.68 6.32 -12.41
C GLN A 67 15.83 6.58 -13.64
N ARG A 68 14.56 6.13 -13.63
CA ARG A 68 13.62 6.39 -14.73
C ARG A 68 13.34 7.87 -14.90
N ALA A 69 13.12 8.60 -13.80
CA ALA A 69 12.92 10.05 -13.84
C ALA A 69 14.16 10.79 -14.39
N ARG A 70 15.37 10.39 -13.96
CA ARG A 70 16.64 10.93 -14.52
C ARG A 70 16.76 10.68 -16.03
N ALA A 71 16.23 9.57 -16.52
CA ALA A 71 16.17 9.24 -17.94
C ALA A 71 15.02 9.94 -18.70
N GLY A 72 14.30 10.88 -18.06
CA GLY A 72 13.17 11.59 -18.65
C GLY A 72 11.89 10.76 -18.79
N GLN A 73 11.83 9.57 -18.18
CA GLN A 73 10.63 8.73 -18.19
C GLN A 73 9.66 9.18 -17.08
N LYS A 74 8.38 8.89 -17.26
CA LYS A 74 7.39 9.03 -16.18
C LYS A 74 7.80 8.13 -15.02
N ALA A 75 7.73 8.67 -13.80
CA ALA A 75 8.04 7.96 -12.57
C ALA A 75 7.08 8.43 -11.47
N ARG A 76 6.52 7.48 -10.73
CA ARG A 76 5.49 7.75 -9.73
C ARG A 76 5.51 6.72 -8.61
N ILE A 77 5.39 7.19 -7.38
CA ILE A 77 5.28 6.39 -6.17
C ILE A 77 4.00 6.78 -5.44
N LEU A 78 3.17 5.79 -5.10
CA LEU A 78 2.08 5.94 -4.15
C LEU A 78 2.33 4.96 -3.01
N ALA A 79 2.22 5.42 -1.78
CA ALA A 79 2.30 4.51 -0.65
C ALA A 79 1.32 4.90 0.44
N LYS A 80 0.76 3.88 1.07
CA LYS A 80 -0.02 3.96 2.29
C LYS A 80 0.71 3.16 3.34
N VAL A 81 1.07 3.80 4.45
CA VAL A 81 1.71 3.18 5.62
C VAL A 81 1.21 3.85 6.90
N ASN A 82 1.38 3.21 8.05
CA ASN A 82 0.98 3.82 9.31
C ASN A 82 2.08 4.71 9.89
N ALA A 83 3.35 4.44 9.57
CA ALA A 83 4.46 5.27 9.99
C ALA A 83 5.61 5.27 8.97
N LEU A 84 6.29 6.42 8.88
CA LEU A 84 7.50 6.66 8.09
C LEU A 84 8.55 7.38 8.94
N VAL A 85 9.55 6.62 9.37
CA VAL A 85 10.62 7.06 10.29
C VAL A 85 12.01 6.62 9.81
N ASP A 86 12.10 5.59 8.96
CA ASP A 86 13.39 5.09 8.47
C ASP A 86 14.14 6.14 7.64
N THR A 87 15.33 6.54 8.11
CA THR A 87 16.10 7.63 7.52
C THR A 87 16.65 7.31 6.13
N LYS A 88 16.95 6.03 5.85
CA LYS A 88 17.43 5.59 4.53
C LYS A 88 16.30 5.69 3.51
N ILE A 89 15.10 5.25 3.86
CA ILE A 89 13.90 5.39 3.02
C ILE A 89 13.56 6.87 2.80
N VAL A 90 13.55 7.70 3.85
CA VAL A 90 13.28 9.14 3.73
C VAL A 90 14.29 9.83 2.80
N LYS A 91 15.58 9.53 2.94
CA LYS A 91 16.62 10.08 2.05
C LYS A 91 16.41 9.66 0.60
N ALA A 92 16.11 8.39 0.34
CA ALA A 92 15.84 7.91 -1.02
C ALA A 92 14.61 8.58 -1.64
N LEU A 93 13.56 8.84 -0.86
CA LEU A 93 12.38 9.58 -1.33
C LEU A 93 12.70 11.04 -1.66
N TYR A 94 13.55 11.71 -0.89
CA TYR A 94 14.03 13.05 -1.23
C TYR A 94 14.83 13.05 -2.53
N GLU A 95 15.78 12.13 -2.69
CA GLU A 95 16.56 12.00 -3.93
C GLU A 95 15.67 11.73 -5.15
N ALA A 96 14.63 10.90 -4.99
CA ALA A 96 13.62 10.66 -6.01
C ALA A 96 12.83 11.95 -6.36
N SER A 97 12.41 12.70 -5.33
CA SER A 97 11.69 13.96 -5.51
C SER A 97 12.53 15.01 -6.26
N GLN A 98 13.83 15.13 -5.92
CA GLN A 98 14.75 16.09 -6.54
C GLN A 98 14.92 15.90 -8.05
N VAL A 99 14.71 14.69 -8.56
CA VAL A 99 14.80 14.39 -9.99
C VAL A 99 13.44 14.30 -10.69
N GLY A 100 12.36 14.70 -10.00
CA GLY A 100 11.02 14.83 -10.60
C GLY A 100 10.07 13.65 -10.38
N VAL A 101 10.43 12.63 -9.59
CA VAL A 101 9.49 11.53 -9.27
C VAL A 101 8.29 12.09 -8.52
N GLN A 102 7.09 11.81 -8.99
CA GLN A 102 5.85 12.22 -8.33
C GLN A 102 5.51 11.25 -7.19
N ILE A 103 5.49 11.74 -5.95
CA ILE A 103 5.38 10.90 -4.75
C ILE A 103 4.17 11.32 -3.94
N GLN A 104 3.28 10.38 -3.65
CA GLN A 104 2.12 10.59 -2.79
C GLN A 104 2.12 9.58 -1.65
N LEU A 105 2.10 10.06 -0.42
CA LEU A 105 2.17 9.24 0.79
C LEU A 105 0.93 9.46 1.67
N ASN A 106 0.20 8.40 1.95
CA ASN A 106 -0.81 8.38 3.01
C ASN A 106 -0.15 7.80 4.27
N VAL A 107 0.20 8.67 5.23
CA VAL A 107 0.86 8.28 6.49
C VAL A 107 -0.03 8.67 7.65
N ARG A 108 -0.70 7.68 8.27
CA ARG A 108 -1.66 7.94 9.35
C ARG A 108 -0.98 8.50 10.62
N GLY A 109 0.08 7.82 11.07
CA GLY A 109 0.75 8.08 12.34
C GLY A 109 2.01 8.94 12.18
N ILE A 110 3.13 8.45 12.70
CA ILE A 110 4.38 9.22 12.76
C ILE A 110 4.98 9.35 11.35
N CYS A 111 5.27 10.59 10.93
CA CYS A 111 5.98 10.88 9.70
C CYS A 111 7.14 11.85 9.98
N CYS A 112 8.38 11.41 9.74
CA CYS A 112 9.57 12.26 9.87
C CYS A 112 9.97 12.97 8.57
N LEU A 113 9.31 12.64 7.45
CA LEU A 113 9.51 13.29 6.16
C LEU A 113 8.79 14.65 6.14
N LYS A 114 9.46 15.68 5.60
CA LYS A 114 8.88 17.01 5.38
C LYS A 114 8.60 17.23 3.88
N PRO A 115 7.33 17.28 3.46
CA PRO A 115 6.96 17.52 2.06
C PRO A 115 7.07 19.00 1.65
N GLY A 116 7.13 19.28 0.35
CA GLY A 116 6.99 20.63 -0.21
C GLY A 116 8.17 21.58 0.02
N ILE A 117 9.34 21.09 0.43
CA ILE A 117 10.55 21.91 0.58
C ILE A 117 11.22 22.09 -0.78
N LYS A 118 11.42 23.35 -1.18
CA LYS A 118 12.06 23.70 -2.46
C LYS A 118 13.40 23.01 -2.66
N GLY A 119 13.60 22.37 -3.82
CA GLY A 119 14.83 21.64 -4.16
C GLY A 119 15.09 20.37 -3.36
N LEU A 120 14.13 19.89 -2.57
CA LEU A 120 14.27 18.68 -1.75
C LEU A 120 13.05 17.75 -1.84
N SER A 121 11.84 18.29 -1.65
CA SER A 121 10.62 17.50 -1.51
C SER A 121 9.39 18.11 -2.19
N GLU A 122 9.58 18.99 -3.17
CA GLU A 122 8.51 19.67 -3.93
C GLU A 122 7.55 18.69 -4.60
N ASN A 123 8.04 17.54 -5.05
CA ASN A 123 7.23 16.50 -5.70
C ASN A 123 6.63 15.48 -4.72
N ILE A 124 6.72 15.73 -3.40
CA ILE A 124 6.16 14.85 -2.37
C ILE A 124 4.93 15.49 -1.75
N ARG A 125 3.78 14.80 -1.82
CA ARG A 125 2.56 15.12 -1.08
C ARG A 125 2.32 14.09 0.01
N VAL A 126 2.11 14.54 1.25
CA VAL A 126 1.77 13.67 2.38
C VAL A 126 0.39 14.03 2.92
N VAL A 127 -0.48 13.03 3.05
CA VAL A 127 -1.79 13.15 3.70
C VAL A 127 -1.90 12.13 4.84
N SER A 128 -2.70 12.44 5.86
CA SER A 128 -3.06 11.54 6.94
C SER A 128 -4.58 11.47 7.03
N ILE A 129 -5.13 10.26 7.02
CA ILE A 129 -6.57 10.03 7.22
C ILE A 129 -6.79 9.55 8.64
N VAL A 130 -7.56 10.32 9.40
CA VAL A 130 -8.07 9.94 10.71
C VAL A 130 -9.58 10.05 10.65
N ASP A 131 -10.23 8.89 10.74
CA ASP A 131 -11.67 8.73 10.57
C ASP A 131 -12.18 7.59 11.49
N ARG A 132 -13.41 7.14 11.30
CA ARG A 132 -14.09 6.13 12.12
C ARG A 132 -13.28 4.84 12.26
N PHE A 133 -12.79 4.31 11.15
CA PHE A 133 -11.93 3.12 11.17
C PHE A 133 -10.47 3.51 11.23
N LEU A 134 -9.68 2.70 11.91
CA LEU A 134 -8.25 2.89 12.00
C LEU A 134 -7.59 2.41 10.70
N GLU A 135 -6.98 3.33 9.98
CA GLU A 135 -6.18 2.99 8.81
C GLU A 135 -5.01 2.09 9.24
N HIS A 136 -5.01 0.84 8.76
CA HIS A 136 -3.99 -0.15 9.11
C HIS A 136 -3.32 -0.82 7.89
N SER A 137 -4.04 -0.89 6.77
CA SER A 137 -3.50 -1.41 5.51
C SER A 137 -2.21 -0.67 5.09
N ARG A 138 -1.21 -1.44 4.64
CA ARG A 138 -0.01 -0.91 3.98
C ARG A 138 0.01 -1.40 2.54
N VAL A 139 -0.06 -0.45 1.62
CA VAL A 139 -0.19 -0.68 0.18
C VAL A 139 0.76 0.24 -0.53
N MET A 140 1.51 -0.27 -1.51
CA MET A 140 2.49 0.51 -2.24
C MET A 140 2.41 0.24 -3.73
N TYR A 141 2.52 1.31 -4.52
CA TYR A 141 2.59 1.26 -5.96
C TYR A 141 3.81 2.03 -6.48
N PHE A 142 4.52 1.42 -7.42
CA PHE A 142 5.62 2.02 -8.16
C PHE A 142 5.30 1.94 -9.66
N HIS A 143 5.47 3.03 -10.40
CA HIS A 143 5.08 3.11 -11.82
C HIS A 143 5.81 2.10 -12.70
N HIS A 144 7.08 1.86 -12.41
CA HIS A 144 7.95 0.87 -13.00
C HIS A 144 7.91 0.86 -14.53
N GLY A 145 8.10 2.03 -15.14
CA GLY A 145 8.10 2.19 -16.60
C GLY A 145 6.76 1.91 -17.28
N GLY A 146 5.65 2.00 -16.56
CA GLY A 146 4.30 1.77 -17.07
C GLY A 146 3.73 0.39 -16.75
N ALA A 147 4.58 -0.61 -16.46
CA ALA A 147 4.12 -1.93 -16.06
C ALA A 147 3.37 -1.89 -14.71
N GLY A 148 3.77 -0.98 -13.82
CA GLY A 148 3.24 -0.86 -12.46
C GLY A 148 3.59 -2.06 -11.60
N ARG A 149 4.13 -1.83 -10.40
CA ARG A 149 4.28 -2.88 -9.38
C ARG A 149 3.46 -2.50 -8.16
N MET A 150 2.60 -3.40 -7.73
CA MET A 150 1.70 -3.23 -6.60
C MET A 150 2.10 -4.20 -5.50
N PHE A 151 2.14 -3.72 -4.27
CA PHE A 151 2.54 -4.49 -3.10
C PHE A 151 1.59 -4.26 -1.93
N ILE A 152 1.45 -5.28 -1.10
CA ILE A 152 0.92 -5.17 0.26
C ILE A 152 2.03 -5.51 1.24
N SER A 153 1.97 -4.94 2.44
CA SER A 153 3.00 -5.14 3.45
C SER A 153 2.44 -5.23 4.86
N SER A 154 3.15 -5.92 5.75
CA SER A 154 2.90 -5.91 7.19
C SER A 154 3.78 -4.88 7.90
N ALA A 155 4.92 -4.53 7.29
CA ALA A 155 5.86 -3.54 7.80
C ALA A 155 5.42 -2.10 7.51
N ASP A 156 5.51 -1.26 8.54
CA ASP A 156 5.71 0.18 8.36
C ASP A 156 7.15 0.50 7.97
N TRP A 157 7.39 1.71 7.47
CA TRP A 157 8.72 2.19 7.12
C TRP A 157 9.44 2.74 8.35
N MET A 158 9.70 1.85 9.30
CA MET A 158 10.41 2.15 10.54
C MET A 158 11.58 1.17 10.75
N PRO A 159 12.70 1.60 11.36
CA PRO A 159 13.85 0.74 11.57
C PRO A 159 13.50 -0.59 12.27
N ARG A 160 12.70 -0.54 13.34
CA ARG A 160 12.27 -1.76 14.05
C ARG A 160 11.48 -2.74 13.18
N ASN A 161 10.69 -2.27 12.22
CA ASN A 161 9.92 -3.14 11.33
C ASN A 161 10.82 -3.74 10.26
N LEU A 162 11.79 -2.97 9.77
CA LEU A 162 12.68 -3.37 8.68
C LEU A 162 13.88 -4.20 9.13
N ASP A 163 14.35 -4.04 10.38
CA ASP A 163 15.59 -4.65 10.89
C ASP A 163 15.38 -5.68 12.01
N LEU A 164 14.28 -5.59 12.76
CA LEU A 164 14.13 -6.34 14.02
C LEU A 164 12.89 -7.24 14.06
N ARG A 165 11.97 -7.10 13.11
CA ARG A 165 10.72 -7.86 13.06
C ARG A 165 10.69 -8.78 11.85
N GLN A 166 9.92 -9.85 11.99
CA GLN A 166 9.53 -10.71 10.89
C GLN A 166 8.33 -10.06 10.19
N GLU A 167 8.60 -9.42 9.07
CA GLU A 167 7.60 -8.69 8.29
C GLU A 167 7.73 -9.07 6.81
N LEU A 168 6.62 -9.00 6.08
CA LEU A 168 6.56 -9.36 4.67
C LEU A 168 6.08 -8.20 3.80
N MET A 169 6.63 -8.10 2.60
CA MET A 169 6.08 -7.35 1.48
C MET A 169 5.83 -8.31 0.31
N ILE A 170 4.59 -8.35 -0.14
CA ILE A 170 4.09 -9.35 -1.08
C ILE A 170 3.66 -8.64 -2.36
N PRO A 171 4.17 -9.04 -3.54
CA PRO A 171 3.69 -8.50 -4.81
C PRO A 171 2.27 -8.99 -5.11
N VAL A 172 1.43 -8.10 -5.62
CA VAL A 172 0.08 -8.42 -6.09
C VAL A 172 0.04 -8.20 -7.59
N ASP A 173 0.10 -9.29 -8.36
CA ASP A 173 0.06 -9.23 -9.83
C ASP A 173 -1.34 -9.38 -10.41
N ASP A 174 -2.24 -10.04 -9.66
CA ASP A 174 -3.59 -10.30 -10.14
C ASP A 174 -4.28 -8.98 -10.55
N PRO A 175 -4.79 -8.85 -11.79
CA PRO A 175 -5.35 -7.60 -12.28
C PRO A 175 -6.49 -7.06 -11.40
N SER A 176 -7.34 -7.93 -10.84
CA SER A 176 -8.46 -7.52 -10.00
C SER A 176 -7.99 -7.02 -8.63
N GLY A 177 -7.01 -7.71 -8.03
CA GLY A 177 -6.35 -7.29 -6.80
C GLY A 177 -5.63 -5.95 -6.98
N ARG A 178 -4.85 -5.81 -8.05
CA ARG A 178 -4.16 -4.56 -8.40
C ARG A 178 -5.12 -3.38 -8.55
N LYS A 179 -6.21 -3.59 -9.28
CA LYS A 179 -7.25 -2.57 -9.45
C LYS A 179 -7.83 -2.16 -8.10
N ARG A 180 -8.18 -3.13 -7.25
CA ARG A 180 -8.76 -2.84 -5.92
C ARG A 180 -7.78 -2.10 -5.01
N LEU A 181 -6.50 -2.47 -5.03
CA LEU A 181 -5.46 -1.79 -4.25
C LEU A 181 -5.20 -0.36 -4.76
N MET A 182 -5.26 -0.14 -6.07
CA MET A 182 -5.17 1.19 -6.65
C MET A 182 -6.37 2.06 -6.22
N GLU A 183 -7.60 1.53 -6.24
CA GLU A 183 -8.79 2.24 -5.75
C GLU A 183 -8.61 2.70 -4.29
N ILE A 184 -7.99 1.87 -3.43
CA ILE A 184 -7.70 2.23 -2.03
C ILE A 184 -6.71 3.40 -1.96
N LEU A 185 -5.61 3.33 -2.73
CA LEU A 185 -4.61 4.39 -2.76
C LEU A 185 -5.20 5.70 -3.31
N GLU A 186 -5.92 5.64 -4.42
CA GLU A 186 -6.55 6.81 -5.05
C GLU A 186 -7.60 7.44 -4.15
N ALA A 187 -8.46 6.65 -3.52
CA ALA A 187 -9.44 7.13 -2.54
C ALA A 187 -8.76 7.88 -1.39
N ALA A 188 -7.58 7.41 -0.94
CA ALA A 188 -6.84 8.07 0.13
C ALA A 188 -6.31 9.46 -0.25
N PHE A 189 -6.05 9.72 -1.54
CA PHE A 189 -5.57 11.02 -2.02
C PHE A 189 -6.69 11.94 -2.55
N ALA A 190 -7.84 11.37 -2.89
CA ALA A 190 -9.07 12.08 -3.25
C ALA A 190 -9.88 12.57 -2.04
N ASP A 191 -9.64 11.99 -0.87
CA ASP A 191 -10.32 12.36 0.38
C ASP A 191 -10.08 13.83 0.77
N ASN A 192 -11.18 14.57 0.84
CA ASN A 192 -11.22 16.00 1.15
C ASN A 192 -12.11 16.31 2.37
N VAL A 193 -12.46 15.28 3.15
CA VAL A 193 -13.32 15.38 4.34
C VAL A 193 -12.58 14.89 5.60
N SER A 194 -11.91 13.75 5.49
CA SER A 194 -11.26 13.02 6.57
C SER A 194 -9.73 13.14 6.59
N SER A 195 -9.17 13.72 5.53
CA SER A 195 -7.73 13.87 5.35
C SER A 195 -7.20 15.19 5.87
N SER A 196 -6.03 15.15 6.49
CA SER A 196 -5.19 16.33 6.74
C SER A 196 -3.90 16.24 5.91
N MET A 197 -3.46 17.35 5.34
CA MET A 197 -2.24 17.45 4.55
C MET A 197 -1.09 18.01 5.41
N LEU A 198 0.04 17.31 5.42
CA LEU A 198 1.25 17.76 6.09
C LEU A 198 1.89 18.89 5.27
N GLN A 199 2.14 20.01 5.92
CA GLN A 199 2.77 21.20 5.36
C GLN A 199 4.30 21.18 5.56
N PRO A 200 5.07 21.98 4.80
CA PRO A 200 6.54 22.05 4.94
C PRO A 200 7.03 22.47 6.34
N ASN A 201 6.22 23.24 7.07
CA ASN A 201 6.50 23.66 8.44
C ASN A 201 6.24 22.56 9.49
N GLY A 202 5.67 21.41 9.08
CA GLY A 202 5.33 20.29 9.97
C GLY A 202 3.89 20.30 10.49
N GLU A 203 3.10 21.33 10.18
CA GLU A 203 1.69 21.40 10.59
C GLU A 203 0.80 20.54 9.68
N TYR A 204 -0.27 19.98 10.25
CA TYR A 204 -1.29 19.28 9.50
C TYR A 204 -2.51 20.17 9.32
N ILE A 205 -2.86 20.47 8.06
CA ILE A 205 -4.06 21.24 7.72
C ILE A 205 -5.14 20.29 7.25
N ARG A 206 -6.32 20.34 7.88
CA ARG A 206 -7.48 19.55 7.44
C ARG A 206 -7.90 19.97 6.04
N LEU A 207 -8.00 19.01 5.13
CA LEU A 207 -8.54 19.25 3.80
C LEU A 207 -10.04 19.54 3.91
N GLN A 208 -10.49 20.47 3.07
CA GLN A 208 -11.90 20.77 2.87
C GLN A 208 -12.21 20.61 1.39
N PRO A 209 -13.45 20.25 1.02
CA PRO A 209 -13.85 20.23 -0.37
C PRO A 209 -13.64 21.62 -1.00
N PRO A 210 -12.91 21.73 -2.11
CA PRO A 210 -12.81 22.99 -2.84
C PRO A 210 -14.20 23.52 -3.24
N LYS A 211 -14.31 24.83 -3.45
CA LYS A 211 -15.58 25.45 -3.83
C LYS A 211 -16.10 24.82 -5.13
N GLY A 212 -17.28 24.20 -5.06
CA GLY A 212 -17.93 23.55 -6.19
C GLY A 212 -17.58 22.06 -6.36
N GLU A 213 -16.66 21.53 -5.56
CA GLU A 213 -16.39 20.10 -5.50
C GLU A 213 -17.27 19.40 -4.46
N GLN A 214 -17.62 18.16 -4.74
CA GLN A 214 -18.41 17.35 -3.81
C GLN A 214 -17.51 16.82 -2.67
N PRO A 215 -18.05 16.68 -1.45
CA PRO A 215 -17.37 15.97 -0.38
C PRO A 215 -17.08 14.53 -0.79
N PHE A 216 -15.82 14.11 -0.62
CA PHE A 216 -15.35 12.76 -0.84
C PHE A 216 -14.71 12.23 0.45
N ARG A 217 -15.33 11.20 1.02
CA ARG A 217 -14.85 10.51 2.22
C ARG A 217 -14.45 9.09 1.87
N SER A 218 -13.16 8.81 1.93
CA SER A 218 -12.52 7.56 1.49
C SER A 218 -13.16 6.31 2.08
N GLN A 219 -13.33 6.25 3.41
CA GLN A 219 -13.89 5.07 4.08
C GLN A 219 -15.32 4.76 3.65
N GLU A 220 -16.13 5.81 3.43
CA GLU A 220 -17.51 5.66 2.96
C GLU A 220 -17.55 5.19 1.50
N GLU A 221 -16.77 5.81 0.62
CA GLU A 221 -16.73 5.42 -0.79
C GLU A 221 -16.24 3.98 -0.96
N LEU A 222 -15.19 3.58 -0.23
CA LEU A 222 -14.66 2.22 -0.28
C LEU A 222 -15.67 1.19 0.23
N TYR A 223 -16.47 1.54 1.24
CA TYR A 223 -17.57 0.71 1.74
C TYR A 223 -18.70 0.58 0.71
N LEU A 224 -19.15 1.69 0.12
CA LEU A 224 -20.19 1.68 -0.91
C LEU A 224 -19.74 0.94 -2.18
N SER A 225 -18.47 1.09 -2.58
CA SER A 225 -17.84 0.33 -3.66
C SER A 225 -17.87 -1.18 -3.38
N ALA A 226 -17.47 -1.61 -2.18
CA ALA A 226 -17.53 -3.02 -1.79
C ALA A 226 -18.97 -3.57 -1.80
N ARG A 227 -19.95 -2.79 -1.31
CA ARG A 227 -21.37 -3.19 -1.36
C ARG A 227 -21.90 -3.33 -2.78
N ARG A 228 -21.49 -2.44 -3.69
CA ARG A 228 -21.85 -2.53 -5.12
C ARG A 228 -21.29 -3.80 -5.75
N ALA A 229 -20.02 -4.12 -5.47
CA ALA A 229 -19.39 -5.36 -5.94
C ALA A 229 -20.15 -6.61 -5.48
N LEU A 230 -20.51 -6.70 -4.19
CA LEU A 230 -21.29 -7.82 -3.65
C LEU A 230 -22.67 -7.98 -4.33
N LYS A 231 -23.39 -6.88 -4.55
CA LYS A 231 -24.68 -6.91 -5.25
C LYS A 231 -24.53 -7.39 -6.70
N SER A 232 -23.45 -6.98 -7.38
CA SER A 232 -23.19 -7.39 -8.76
C SER A 232 -22.88 -8.89 -8.86
N ASP A 233 -22.12 -9.45 -7.91
CA ASP A 233 -21.81 -10.88 -7.86
C ASP A 233 -23.06 -11.72 -7.56
N GLN A 234 -23.90 -11.28 -6.62
CA GLN A 234 -25.18 -11.94 -6.32
C GLN A 234 -26.13 -11.95 -7.53
N ARG A 235 -26.19 -10.86 -8.30
CA ARG A 235 -26.96 -10.81 -9.54
C ARG A 235 -26.40 -11.76 -10.60
N ARG A 236 -25.08 -11.83 -10.74
CA ARG A 236 -24.40 -12.72 -11.68
C ARG A 236 -24.64 -14.20 -11.36
N LYS A 237 -24.55 -14.59 -10.08
CA LYS A 237 -24.86 -15.96 -9.64
C LYS A 237 -26.31 -16.36 -9.90
N ARG A 238 -27.26 -15.43 -9.74
CA ARG A 238 -28.68 -15.66 -10.06
C ARG A 238 -28.96 -15.86 -11.55
N THR A 239 -28.10 -15.35 -12.44
CA THR A 239 -28.25 -15.52 -13.90
C THR A 239 -27.44 -16.68 -14.48
N VAL A 240 -26.64 -17.39 -13.68
CA VAL A 240 -26.01 -18.65 -14.13
C VAL A 240 -27.05 -19.76 -14.02
N PHE A 241 -27.43 -20.33 -15.16
CA PHE A 241 -28.34 -21.47 -15.27
C PHE A 241 -27.65 -22.74 -14.74
N GLU A 242 -28.22 -23.40 -13.75
CA GLU A 242 -27.76 -24.73 -13.33
C GLU A 242 -28.23 -25.77 -14.36
N PRO A 243 -27.33 -26.53 -15.00
CA PRO A 243 -27.75 -27.58 -15.92
C PRO A 243 -28.49 -28.67 -15.15
N HIS A 244 -29.71 -28.97 -15.59
CA HIS A 244 -30.51 -30.06 -15.04
C HIS A 244 -29.78 -31.38 -15.30
N LEU A 245 -29.27 -32.01 -14.25
CA LEU A 245 -28.76 -33.37 -14.34
C LEU A 245 -29.96 -34.32 -14.48
N PRO A 246 -29.98 -35.25 -15.45
CA PRO A 246 -31.02 -36.27 -15.50
C PRO A 246 -30.87 -37.20 -14.30
N ASN A 247 -31.97 -37.41 -13.57
CA ASN A 247 -32.01 -38.45 -12.53
C ASN A 247 -31.70 -39.80 -13.19
N SER A 248 -30.62 -40.44 -12.76
CA SER A 248 -30.27 -41.83 -13.09
C SER A 248 -30.85 -42.77 -12.04
#